data_AF-X1SRI3-F1
#
_entry.id   AF-X1SRI3-F1
#
_cell.length_a   1.000
_cell.length_b   1.000
_cell.length_c   1.000
_cell.angle_alpha   90.00
_cell.angle_beta   90.00
_cell.angle_gamma   90.00
#
_symmetry.space_group_name_H-M   'P 1'
#
loop_
_entity.id
_entity.type
_entity.pdbx_description
1 polymer ?
#
loop_
_entity_poly.entity_id
_entity_poly.type
_entity_poly.pdbx_seq_one_letter_code
_entity_poly.pdbx_strand_id
1 'polypeptide(L)'
;REGRSLEEYLSSINKSEEELREELRPLATKRVTRSLVLGKIAEEEKIEVSDTEIEADIEGMVRSATENKDELNKFLNTPQSRESIKRLLISRKTVQRLVEVARGSTMNIKTKKEKK
;
A
#
# COMPACT_ATOMS: atom_id res chain seq x y z
N ARG A 1 16.74 -4.07 -21.81
CA ARG A 1 15.75 -4.06 -22.91
C ARG A 1 14.62 -3.04 -22.67
N GLU A 2 14.60 -2.33 -21.53
CA GLU A 2 13.52 -1.39 -21.16
C GLU A 2 13.63 0.01 -21.78
N GLY A 3 14.82 0.43 -22.24
CA GLY A 3 15.00 1.73 -22.91
C GLY A 3 14.11 1.87 -24.15
N ARG A 4 14.21 0.92 -25.10
CA ARG A 4 13.52 1.02 -26.40
C ARG A 4 12.01 1.26 -26.27
N SER A 5 11.35 0.63 -25.29
CA SER A 5 9.92 0.83 -25.06
C SER A 5 9.57 2.21 -24.51
N LEU A 6 10.43 2.80 -23.68
CA LEU A 6 10.21 4.15 -23.16
C LEU A 6 10.46 5.19 -24.26
N GLU A 7 11.53 5.03 -25.03
CA GLU A 7 11.81 5.92 -26.16
C GLU A 7 10.72 5.86 -27.25
N GLU A 8 10.21 4.66 -27.56
CA GLU A 8 9.06 4.47 -28.46
C GLU A 8 7.79 5.13 -27.89
N TYR A 9 7.53 4.98 -26.59
CA TYR A 9 6.39 5.61 -25.92
C TYR A 9 6.48 7.14 -25.97
N LEU A 10 7.62 7.72 -25.60
CA LEU A 10 7.89 9.15 -25.63
C LEU A 10 7.70 9.72 -27.05
N SER A 11 8.19 8.99 -28.05
CA SER A 11 7.97 9.33 -29.46
C SER A 11 6.48 9.31 -29.84
N SER A 12 5.72 8.32 -29.36
CA SER A 12 4.28 8.20 -29.64
C SER A 12 3.44 9.35 -29.06
N ILE A 13 3.88 9.93 -27.94
CA ILE A 13 3.20 11.07 -27.29
C ILE A 13 3.84 12.42 -27.65
N ASN A 14 4.88 12.43 -28.49
CA ASN A 14 5.67 13.59 -28.87
C ASN A 14 6.19 14.40 -27.67
N LYS A 15 6.78 13.73 -26.67
CA LYS A 15 7.37 14.39 -25.50
C LYS A 15 8.81 13.96 -25.26
N SER A 16 9.62 14.86 -24.72
CA SER A 16 10.91 14.50 -24.13
C SER A 16 10.72 13.84 -22.76
N GLU A 17 11.77 13.17 -22.26
CA GLU A 17 11.77 12.60 -20.92
C GLU A 17 11.61 13.70 -19.85
N GLU A 18 12.28 14.85 -20.04
CA GLU A 18 12.20 16.01 -19.15
C GLU A 18 10.78 16.58 -19.10
N GLU A 19 10.11 16.73 -20.24
CA GLU A 19 8.73 17.22 -20.31
C GLU A 19 7.78 16.28 -19.57
N LEU A 20 7.88 14.97 -19.82
CA LEU A 20 7.08 13.98 -19.12
C LEU A 20 7.38 13.97 -17.60
N ARG A 21 8.65 14.17 -17.22
CA ARG A 21 9.05 14.23 -15.81
C ARG A 21 8.48 15.44 -15.10
N GLU A 22 8.50 16.62 -15.72
CA GLU A 22 7.90 17.83 -15.15
C GLU A 22 6.37 17.73 -15.05
N GLU A 23 5.71 17.09 -16.02
CA GLU A 23 4.27 16.82 -15.95
C GLU A 23 3.89 15.85 -14.83
N LEU A 24 4.70 14.82 -14.61
CA LEU A 24 4.47 13.82 -13.56
C LEU A 24 4.87 14.33 -12.17
N ARG A 25 5.75 15.33 -12.09
CA ARG A 25 6.30 15.84 -10.81
C ARG A 25 5.19 16.23 -9.82
N PRO A 26 4.16 17.02 -10.15
CA PRO A 26 3.08 17.35 -9.20
C PRO A 26 2.33 16.13 -8.67
N LEU A 27 2.06 15.15 -9.53
CA LEU A 27 1.38 13.91 -9.13
C LEU A 27 2.27 13.06 -8.23
N ALA A 28 3.56 12.93 -8.57
CA ALA A 28 4.55 12.23 -7.78
C ALA A 28 4.72 12.86 -6.39
N THR A 29 4.83 14.20 -6.32
CA THR A 29 4.88 14.93 -5.06
C THR A 29 3.65 14.64 -4.20
N LYS A 30 2.43 14.76 -4.75
CA LYS A 30 1.18 14.44 -4.02
C LYS A 30 1.18 13.00 -3.51
N ARG A 31 1.64 12.04 -4.32
CA ARG A 31 1.72 10.63 -3.94
C ARG A 31 2.68 10.41 -2.78
N VAL A 32 3.89 10.98 -2.84
CA VAL A 32 4.88 10.87 -1.76
C VAL A 32 4.39 11.54 -0.49
N THR A 33 3.85 12.76 -0.57
CA THR A 33 3.27 13.45 0.59
C THR A 33 2.19 12.62 1.25
N ARG A 34 1.25 12.05 0.47
CA ARG A 34 0.19 11.19 1.02
C ARG A 34 0.76 9.95 1.72
N SER A 35 1.73 9.27 1.11
CA SER A 35 2.36 8.10 1.71
C SER A 35 3.06 8.44 3.03
N LEU A 36 3.77 9.57 3.09
CA LEU A 36 4.45 10.02 4.31
C LEU A 36 3.44 10.37 5.42
N VAL A 37 2.37 11.09 5.08
CA VAL A 37 1.31 11.44 6.05
C VAL A 37 0.61 10.18 6.57
N LEU A 38 0.21 9.26 5.70
CA LEU A 38 -0.42 8.01 6.12
C LEU A 38 0.52 7.14 6.96
N GLY A 39 1.80 7.07 6.58
CA GLY A 39 2.82 6.36 7.37
C GLY A 39 2.92 6.94 8.78
N LYS A 40 3.00 8.27 8.89
CA LYS A 40 3.08 8.93 10.20
C LYS A 40 1.83 8.70 11.06
N ILE A 41 0.64 8.77 10.48
CA ILE A 41 -0.61 8.47 11.20
C ILE A 41 -0.64 7.02 11.68
N ALA A 42 -0.19 6.07 10.83
CA ALA A 42 -0.13 4.66 11.20
C ALA A 42 0.77 4.42 12.42
N GLU A 43 1.93 5.10 12.47
CA GLU A 43 2.83 5.05 13.63
C GLU A 43 2.18 5.60 14.91
N GLU A 44 1.58 6.80 14.83
CA GLU A 44 1.00 7.48 16.00
C GLU A 44 -0.23 6.74 16.57
N GLU A 45 -1.08 6.19 15.69
CA GLU A 45 -2.23 5.36 16.09
C GLU A 45 -1.85 3.91 16.39
N LYS A 46 -0.56 3.54 16.24
CA LYS A 46 -0.02 2.19 16.47
C LYS A 46 -0.77 1.11 15.69
N ILE A 47 -0.98 1.39 14.40
CA ILE A 47 -1.67 0.47 13.50
C ILE A 47 -0.71 -0.66 13.14
N GLU A 48 -1.05 -1.85 13.61
CA GLU A 48 -0.30 -3.08 13.35
C GLU A 48 -1.11 -4.05 12.49
N VAL A 49 -0.39 -4.93 11.82
CA VAL A 49 -0.93 -6.02 11.02
C VAL A 49 -0.29 -7.30 11.52
N SER A 50 -1.11 -8.28 11.90
CA SER A 50 -0.63 -9.58 12.34
C SER A 50 -0.24 -10.47 11.16
N ASP A 51 0.57 -11.49 11.43
CA ASP A 51 0.92 -12.48 10.40
C ASP A 51 -0.30 -13.21 9.84
N THR A 52 -1.32 -13.43 10.67
CA THR A 52 -2.58 -14.05 10.26
C THR A 52 -3.36 -13.19 9.26
N GLU A 53 -3.30 -11.87 9.38
CA GLU A 53 -3.93 -10.95 8.41
C GLU A 53 -3.18 -10.94 7.08
N ILE A 54 -1.85 -11.04 7.12
CA ILE A 54 -1.01 -11.17 5.93
C ILE A 54 -1.33 -12.50 5.21
N GLU A 55 -1.43 -13.60 5.95
CA GLU A 55 -1.80 -14.90 5.39
C GLU A 55 -3.19 -14.90 4.76
N ALA A 56 -4.17 -14.26 5.41
CA ALA A 56 -5.52 -14.13 4.88
C ALA A 56 -5.57 -13.32 3.57
N ASP A 57 -4.79 -12.23 3.47
CA ASP A 57 -4.69 -11.42 2.25
C ASP A 57 -4.01 -12.22 1.12
N ILE A 58 -2.92 -12.95 1.42
CA ILE A 58 -2.26 -13.85 0.47
C ILE A 58 -3.23 -14.94 -0.03
N GLU A 59 -3.95 -15.59 0.86
CA GLU A 59 -4.93 -16.62 0.50
C GLU A 59 -6.04 -16.02 -0.38
N GLY A 60 -6.49 -14.80 -0.07
CA GLY A 60 -7.44 -14.04 -0.90
C GLY A 60 -6.90 -13.80 -2.32
N MET A 61 -5.65 -13.33 -2.43
CA MET A 61 -4.98 -13.09 -3.72
C MET A 61 -4.85 -14.38 -4.53
N VAL A 62 -4.39 -15.48 -3.92
CA VAL A 62 -4.23 -16.78 -4.59
C VAL A 62 -5.57 -17.36 -5.03
N ARG A 63 -6.62 -17.24 -4.21
CA ARG A 63 -7.98 -17.68 -4.58
C ARG A 63 -8.52 -16.92 -5.78
N SER A 64 -8.24 -15.62 -5.88
CA SER A 64 -8.67 -14.77 -6.99
C SER A 64 -7.92 -15.01 -8.31
N ALA A 65 -6.77 -15.68 -8.26
CA ALA A 65 -5.99 -15.97 -9.46
C ALA A 65 -6.63 -17.10 -10.30
N THR A 66 -6.62 -16.95 -11.63
CA THR A 66 -7.18 -17.94 -12.55
C THR A 66 -6.19 -19.08 -12.85
N GLU A 67 -4.89 -18.78 -12.89
CA GLU A 67 -3.82 -19.73 -13.25
C GLU A 67 -2.60 -19.53 -12.32
N ASN A 68 -1.65 -20.47 -12.35
CA ASN A 68 -0.35 -20.40 -11.63
C ASN A 68 -0.44 -20.14 -10.12
N LYS A 69 -1.51 -20.63 -9.47
CA LYS A 69 -1.78 -20.43 -8.04
C LYS A 69 -0.61 -20.82 -7.14
N ASP A 70 0.04 -21.95 -7.43
CA ASP A 70 1.16 -22.46 -6.62
C ASP A 70 2.42 -21.59 -6.74
N GLU A 71 2.71 -21.10 -7.95
CA GLU A 71 3.85 -20.20 -8.19
C GLU A 71 3.59 -18.83 -7.55
N LEU A 72 2.37 -18.29 -7.73
CA LEU A 72 1.94 -17.06 -7.09
C LEU A 72 2.03 -17.17 -5.56
N ASN A 73 1.55 -18.27 -4.98
CA ASN A 73 1.61 -18.49 -3.54
C ASN A 73 3.06 -18.51 -3.02
N LYS A 74 3.98 -19.18 -3.73
CA LYS A 74 5.40 -19.18 -3.38
C LYS A 74 5.99 -17.76 -3.44
N PHE A 75 5.69 -17.01 -4.49
CA PHE A 75 6.17 -15.64 -4.65
C PHE A 75 5.64 -14.69 -3.57
N LEU A 76 4.35 -14.76 -3.25
CA LEU A 76 3.72 -13.92 -2.22
C LEU A 76 4.24 -14.24 -0.82
N ASN A 77 4.70 -15.46 -0.57
CA ASN A 77 5.30 -15.87 0.68
C ASN A 77 6.80 -15.54 0.83
N THR A 78 7.44 -14.95 -0.18
CA THR A 78 8.81 -14.44 -0.01
C THR A 78 8.84 -13.30 1.02
N PRO A 79 9.93 -13.11 1.78
CA PRO A 79 10.02 -12.05 2.79
C PRO A 79 9.73 -10.65 2.22
N GLN A 80 10.22 -10.36 1.01
CA GLN A 80 10.00 -9.09 0.34
C GLN A 80 8.53 -8.85 -0.03
N SER A 81 7.84 -9.89 -0.54
CA SER A 81 6.43 -9.81 -0.88
C SER A 81 5.56 -9.66 0.36
N ARG A 82 5.81 -10.46 1.41
CA ARG A 82 5.09 -10.36 2.69
C ARG A 82 5.23 -8.98 3.33
N GLU A 83 6.43 -8.42 3.31
CA GLU A 83 6.69 -7.07 3.82
C GLU A 83 5.98 -5.98 2.98
N SER A 84 5.87 -6.19 1.67
CA SER A 84 5.09 -5.30 0.80
C SER A 84 3.59 -5.39 1.06
N ILE A 85 3.05 -6.59 1.26
CA ILE A 85 1.66 -6.83 1.65
C ILE A 85 1.37 -6.20 3.01
N LYS A 86 2.26 -6.37 3.99
CA LYS A 86 2.15 -5.75 5.31
C LYS A 86 2.01 -4.23 5.21
N ARG A 87 2.88 -3.56 4.45
CA ARG A 87 2.79 -2.10 4.24
C ARG A 87 1.48 -1.67 3.57
N LEU A 88 0.99 -2.47 2.62
CA LEU A 88 -0.29 -2.22 1.97
C LEU A 88 -1.46 -2.34 2.95
N LEU A 89 -1.47 -3.39 3.78
CA LEU A 89 -2.49 -3.62 4.80
C LEU A 89 -2.49 -2.52 5.87
N ILE A 90 -1.31 -2.10 6.35
CA ILE A 90 -1.19 -0.96 7.26
C ILE A 90 -1.83 0.28 6.63
N SER A 91 -1.47 0.61 5.38
CA SER A 91 -2.02 1.77 4.68
C SER A 91 -3.55 1.72 4.54
N ARG A 92 -4.11 0.55 4.23
CA ARG A 92 -5.57 0.33 4.15
C ARG A 92 -6.24 0.54 5.50
N LYS A 93 -5.70 -0.05 6.57
CA LYS A 93 -6.20 0.14 7.94
C LYS A 93 -6.13 1.60 8.39
N THR A 94 -5.06 2.31 8.08
CA THR A 94 -4.93 3.75 8.38
C THR A 94 -6.02 4.56 7.71
N VAL A 95 -6.29 4.30 6.42
CA VAL A 95 -7.39 4.98 5.72
C VAL A 95 -8.74 4.62 6.34
N GLN A 96 -8.98 3.35 6.66
CA GLN A 96 -10.22 2.93 7.33
C GLN A 96 -10.41 3.68 8.66
N ARG A 97 -9.35 3.76 9.48
CA ARG A 97 -9.37 4.50 10.75
C ARG A 97 -9.73 5.97 10.54
N LEU A 98 -9.15 6.62 9.54
CA LEU A 98 -9.49 8.01 9.20
C LEU A 98 -10.96 8.16 8.78
N VAL A 99 -11.51 7.19 8.04
CA VAL A 99 -12.94 7.19 7.67
C VAL A 99 -13.83 7.03 8.91
N GLU A 100 -13.48 6.15 9.85
CA GLU A 100 -14.22 5.97 11.10
C GLU A 100 -14.24 7.25 11.93
N VAL A 101 -13.10 7.92 12.06
CA VAL A 101 -12.98 9.22 12.74
C VAL A 101 -13.84 10.27 12.04
N ALA A 102 -13.76 10.38 10.71
CA ALA A 102 -14.53 11.34 9.93
C ALA A 102 -16.05 11.11 10.01
N ARG A 103 -16.49 9.85 10.19
CA ARG A 103 -17.89 9.48 10.40
C ARG A 103 -18.38 9.67 11.83
N GLY A 104 -17.52 10.10 12.76
CA GLY A 104 -17.86 10.29 14.17
C GLY A 104 -17.88 9.01 15.00
N SER A 105 -17.39 7.89 14.46
CA SER A 105 -17.25 6.63 15.19
C SER A 105 -15.99 6.65 16.06
N THR A 106 -15.97 7.48 17.11
CA THR A 106 -14.92 7.42 18.12
C THR A 106 -15.15 6.21 19.03
N MET A 107 -14.75 5.01 18.59
CA MET A 107 -14.50 3.94 19.56
C MET A 107 -13.27 4.33 20.38
N ASN A 108 -13.55 4.86 21.56
CA ASN A 108 -12.60 5.17 22.61
C ASN A 108 -12.01 3.84 23.10
N ILE A 109 -10.87 3.41 22.55
CA ILE A 109 -10.08 2.31 23.13
C ILE A 109 -9.40 2.89 24.37
N LYS A 110 -10.20 3.12 25.43
CA LYS A 110 -9.66 3.23 26.78
C LYS A 110 -9.17 1.84 27.15
N THR A 111 -7.86 1.68 27.09
CA THR A 111 -7.09 0.88 28.04
C THR A 111 -7.74 0.96 29.41
N LYS A 112 -8.39 -0.12 29.82
CA LYS A 112 -8.66 -0.43 31.22
C LYS A 112 -8.12 -1.83 31.51
N LYS A 113 -6.79 -1.91 31.61
CA LYS A 113 -6.16 -2.84 32.54
C LYS A 113 -5.76 -2.05 33.79
N GLU A 114 -6.17 -2.62 34.92
CA GLU A 114 -5.67 -2.44 36.28
C GLU A 114 -6.08 -1.19 37.06
N LYS A 115 -6.91 -1.41 38.09
CA LYS A 115 -6.50 -1.21 39.50
C LYS A 115 -7.46 -1.89 40.48
N LYS A 116 -6.88 -2.81 41.26
CA LYS A 116 -7.32 -3.48 42.50
C LYS A 116 -8.45 -4.50 42.42
#